data_AF-A0A3D2W7S7-F1
#
_entry.id   AF-A0A3D2W7S7-F1
#
_cell.length_a   1.000
_cell.length_b   1.000
_cell.length_c   1.000
_cell.angle_alpha   90.00
_cell.angle_beta   90.00
_cell.angle_gamma   90.00
#
_symmetry.space_group_name_H-M   'P 1'
#
loop_
_entity.id
_entity.type
_entity.pdbx_description
1 polymer ?
#
loop_
_entity_poly.entity_id
_entity_poly.type
_entity_poly.pdbx_seq_one_letter_code
_entity_poly.pdbx_strand_id
1 'polypeptide(L)' 'PVQEFVNRADMAGGSTLGNLSNVQVSLNAVDIGLAQLAMHSCYETAGLKDGEYLVKAMKCYYESAIRRNDDRCELI' A
#
# COMPACT_ATOMS: atom_id res chain seq x y z
N PRO A 1 -5.42 10.49 -5.54
CA PRO A 1 -6.68 9.92 -5.05
C PRO A 1 -6.35 8.75 -4.11
N VAL A 2 -7.19 8.44 -3.14
CA VAL A 2 -7.00 7.30 -2.22
C VAL A 2 -8.31 6.53 -2.12
N GLN A 3 -8.21 5.21 -2.02
CA GLN A 3 -9.33 4.29 -1.81
C GLN A 3 -8.91 3.26 -0.77
N GLU A 4 -9.85 2.82 0.06
CA GLU A 4 -9.64 1.75 1.02
C GLU A 4 -10.25 0.45 0.48
N PHE A 5 -9.51 -0.65 0.62
CA PHE A 5 -9.97 -1.98 0.24
C PHE A 5 -9.87 -2.91 1.45
N VAL A 6 -10.99 -3.57 1.74
CA VAL A 6 -11.06 -4.63 2.75
C VAL A 6 -11.83 -5.80 2.17
N ASN A 7 -11.38 -7.01 2.48
CA ASN A 7 -12.14 -8.22 2.15
C ASN A 7 -13.41 -8.27 3.01
N ARG A 8 -14.44 -8.96 2.51
CA ARG A 8 -15.59 -9.29 3.36
C ARG A 8 -15.13 -10.23 4.48
N ALA A 9 -15.59 -9.98 5.70
CA ALA A 9 -15.17 -10.72 6.89
C ALA A 9 -15.57 -12.20 6.86
N ASP A 10 -16.57 -12.58 6.05
CA ASP A 10 -17.07 -13.94 5.88
C ASP A 10 -16.31 -14.75 4.82
N MET A 11 -15.30 -14.17 4.17
CA MET A 11 -14.52 -14.82 3.11
C MET A 11 -13.02 -14.80 3.43
N ALA A 12 -12.33 -15.86 3.00
CA ALA A 12 -10.88 -15.87 3.01
C ALA A 12 -10.34 -14.82 2.03
N GLY A 13 -9.50 -13.91 2.53
CA GLY A 13 -8.76 -12.96 1.72
C GLY A 13 -7.41 -13.50 1.27
N GLY A 14 -6.83 -12.88 0.25
CA GLY A 14 -5.41 -13.05 -0.06
C GLY A 14 -4.51 -12.48 1.04
N SER A 15 -3.27 -12.98 1.12
CA SER A 15 -2.22 -12.42 2.00
C SER A 15 -1.20 -11.64 1.19
N THR A 16 -0.52 -10.71 1.85
CA THR A 16 0.63 -9.97 1.33
C THR A 16 1.91 -10.36 2.07
N LEU A 17 3.04 -9.80 1.64
CA LEU A 17 4.30 -9.89 2.39
C LEU A 17 4.37 -8.89 3.56
N GLY A 18 3.50 -7.87 3.63
CA GLY A 18 3.57 -6.82 4.65
C GLY A 18 3.53 -7.37 6.09
N ASN A 19 2.64 -8.34 6.34
CA ASN A 19 2.59 -9.00 7.65
C ASN A 19 3.88 -9.79 7.96
N LEU A 20 4.44 -10.48 6.96
CA LEU A 20 5.70 -11.22 7.11
C LEU A 20 6.89 -10.28 7.35
N SER A 21 6.93 -9.14 6.64
CA SER A 21 7.95 -8.11 6.82
C SER A 21 7.93 -7.51 8.22
N ASN A 22 6.74 -7.26 8.79
CA ASN A 22 6.60 -6.73 10.14
C ASN A 22 7.07 -7.71 11.24
N VAL A 23 7.04 -9.02 10.97
CA VAL A 23 7.62 -10.03 11.88
C VAL A 23 9.16 -9.93 11.91
N GLN A 24 9.78 -9.57 10.79
CA GLN A 24 11.24 -9.44 10.69
C GLN A 24 11.76 -8.10 11.21
N VAL A 25 11.02 -7.02 10.94
CA VAL A 25 11.39 -5.67 11.33
C VAL A 25 10.17 -4.94 11.85
N SER A 26 10.20 -4.54 13.12
CA SER A 26 9.09 -3.84 13.77
C SER A 26 9.06 -2.37 13.35
N LEU A 27 8.32 -2.08 12.28
CA LEU A 27 8.06 -0.73 11.79
C LEU A 27 6.57 -0.54 11.53
N ASN A 28 6.12 0.72 11.56
CA ASN A 28 4.81 1.07 11.05
C ASN A 28 4.82 0.89 9.52
N ALA A 29 3.93 0.05 9.01
CA ALA A 29 3.83 -0.27 7.59
C ALA A 29 2.37 -0.22 7.13
N VAL A 30 2.18 0.05 5.85
CA VAL A 30 0.88 0.01 5.18
C VAL A 30 1.05 -0.77 3.88
N ASP A 31 0.14 -1.71 3.61
CA ASP A 31 0.03 -2.35 2.31
C ASP A 31 -0.78 -1.45 1.38
N ILE A 32 -0.17 -1.09 0.24
CA ILE A 32 -0.81 -0.32 -0.81
C ILE A 32 -0.69 -1.06 -2.13
N GLY A 33 -1.58 -0.76 -3.07
CA GLY A 33 -1.55 -1.37 -4.39
C GLY A 33 -2.46 -0.66 -5.38
N LEU A 34 -2.36 -1.08 -6.63
CA LEU A 34 -3.26 -0.66 -7.70
C LEU A 34 -4.38 -1.70 -7.81
N ALA A 35 -5.62 -1.23 -7.74
CA ALA A 35 -6.76 -2.11 -7.96
C ALA A 35 -6.73 -2.63 -9.41
N GLN A 36 -6.88 -3.94 -9.55
CA GLN A 36 -6.96 -4.58 -10.86
C GLN A 36 -8.06 -5.63 -10.88
N LEU A 37 -8.52 -5.97 -12.09
CA LEU A 37 -9.50 -7.01 -12.35
C LEU A 37 -8.80 -8.27 -12.85
N ALA A 38 -9.37 -9.42 -12.47
CA ALA A 38 -8.89 -10.75 -12.83
C ALA A 38 -7.43 -11.04 -12.40
N MET A 39 -7.07 -10.63 -11.18
CA MET A 39 -5.76 -10.95 -10.59
C MET A 39 -5.50 -12.48 -10.64
N HIS A 40 -4.30 -12.88 -11.07
CA HIS A 40 -3.86 -14.25 -11.41
C HIS A 40 -4.37 -14.83 -12.74
N SER A 41 -5.05 -14.04 -13.57
CA SER A 41 -5.37 -14.41 -14.96
C SER A 41 -4.12 -14.33 -15.86
N CYS A 42 -4.14 -15.04 -17.00
CA CYS A 42 -3.16 -14.79 -18.07
C CYS A 42 -3.35 -13.44 -18.76
N TYR A 43 -4.49 -12.78 -18.53
CA TYR A 43 -4.82 -11.45 -19.01
C TYR A 43 -5.49 -10.66 -17.88
N GLU A 44 -4.75 -9.72 -17.29
CA GLU A 44 -5.20 -8.85 -16.21
C GLU A 44 -5.60 -7.47 -16.76
N THR A 45 -6.48 -6.75 -16.06
CA THR A 45 -6.93 -5.41 -16.49
C THR A 45 -6.79 -4.41 -15.35
N ALA A 46 -6.15 -3.27 -15.62
CA ALA A 46 -5.93 -2.20 -14.65
C ALA A 46 -6.33 -0.83 -15.21
N GLY A 47 -6.52 0.15 -14.34
CA GLY A 47 -6.82 1.52 -14.75
C GLY A 47 -5.60 2.21 -15.36
N LEU A 48 -5.78 2.87 -16.51
CA LEU A 48 -4.70 3.55 -17.23
C LEU A 48 -3.94 4.56 -16.36
N LYS A 49 -4.65 5.31 -15.51
CA LYS A 49 -4.07 6.38 -14.68
C LYS A 49 -3.52 5.90 -13.34
N ASP A 50 -3.81 4.66 -12.94
CA ASP A 50 -3.48 4.17 -11.61
C ASP A 50 -1.96 4.10 -11.42
N GLY A 51 -1.22 3.69 -12.46
CA GLY A 51 0.24 3.72 -12.47
C GLY A 51 0.81 5.12 -12.23
N GLU A 52 0.28 6.14 -12.90
CA GLU A 52 0.72 7.54 -12.72
C GLU A 52 0.45 8.04 -11.30
N TYR A 53 -0.70 7.68 -10.72
CA TYR A 53 -1.04 8.05 -9.35
C TYR A 53 -0.10 7.40 -8.34
N LEU A 54 0.26 6.13 -8.52
CA LEU A 54 1.22 5.46 -7.64
C LEU A 54 2.61 6.08 -7.76
N VAL A 55 3.09 6.37 -8.98
CA VAL A 55 4.38 7.06 -9.17
C VAL A 55 4.38 8.40 -8.44
N LYS A 56 3.31 9.19 -8.56
CA LYS A 56 3.20 10.48 -7.87
C LYS A 56 3.17 10.32 -6.35
N ALA A 57 2.44 9.34 -5.83
CA ALA A 57 2.36 9.06 -4.39
C ALA A 57 3.71 8.61 -3.82
N MET A 58 4.37 7.65 -4.49
CA MET A 58 5.69 7.16 -4.06
C MET A 58 6.76 8.24 -4.14
N LYS A 59 6.73 9.09 -5.18
CA LYS A 59 7.63 10.24 -5.26
C LYS A 59 7.47 11.16 -4.05
N CYS A 60 6.22 11.53 -3.73
CA CYS A 60 5.95 12.36 -2.55
C CYS A 60 6.40 11.68 -1.24
N TYR A 61 6.22 10.36 -1.11
CA TYR A 61 6.68 9.61 0.05
C TYR A 61 8.20 9.59 0.17
N TYR A 62 8.94 9.34 -0.92
CA TYR A 62 10.41 9.32 -0.87
C TYR A 62 11.04 10.72 -0.74
N GLU A 63 10.32 11.78 -1.12
CA GLU A 63 10.74 13.17 -0.92
C GLU A 63 10.41 13.71 0.48
N SER A 64 9.60 12.98 1.26
CA SER A 64 9.25 13.35 2.62
C SER A 64 10.36 13.01 3.62
N ALA A 65 10.32 13.64 4.79
CA ALA A 65 11.23 13.36 5.89
C ALA A 65 10.47 12.89 7.13
N ILE A 66 11.14 12.09 7.96
CA ILE A 66 10.61 11.71 9.27
C ILE A 66 11.07 12.76 10.28
N ARG A 67 10.12 13.49 10.86
CA ARG A 67 10.36 14.36 12.01
C ARG A 67 9.88 13.68 13.29
N ARG A 68 10.70 13.74 14.34
CA ARG A 68 10.33 13.29 15.68
C ARG A 68 9.95 14.49 16.54
N ASN A 69 8.70 14.53 17.00
CA ASN A 69 8.23 15.46 18.02
C ASN A 69 7.90 14.67 19.29
N ASP A 70 8.69 14.87 20.34
CA ASP A 70 8.58 14.15 21.62
C ASP A 70 8.53 12.62 21.40
N ASP A 71 7.34 12.03 21.59
CA ASP A 71 7.04 10.61 21.49
C ASP A 71 6.44 10.16 20.15
N ARG A 72 6.25 11.08 19.18
CA ARG A 72 5.65 10.77 17.87
C ARG A 72 6.59 11.06 16.71
N CYS A 73 6.64 10.13 15.76
CA CYS A 73 7.26 10.34 14.46
C CYS A 73 6.17 10.67 13.43
N GLU A 74 6.39 11.73 12.67
CA GLU A 74 5.49 12.19 11.61
C GLU A 74 6.26 12.34 10.28
N LEU A 75 5.57 12.09 9.18
CA LEU A 75 6.05 12.36 7.83
C LEU A 75 5.77 13.84 7.52
N ILE A 76 6.81 14.58 7.13
CA ILE A 76 6.75 16.00 6.72
C ILE A 76 7.20 16.19 5.27
#